data_AF-A0AAE9H616-F1
#
_entry.id   AF-A0AAE9H616-F1
#
_cell.length_a   1.000
_cell.length_b   1.000
_cell.length_c   1.000
_cell.angle_alpha   90.00
_cell.angle_beta   90.00
_cell.angle_gamma   90.00
#
_symmetry.space_group_name_H-M   'P 1'
#
loop_
_entity.id
_entity.type
_entity.pdbx_description
1 polymer ?
#
loop_
_entity_poly.entity_id
_entity_poly.type
_entity_poly.pdbx_seq_one_letter_code
_entity_poly.pdbx_strand_id
1 'polypeptide(L)'
;MKKNGDMPCWAALGIAVGLVLIGVFIWQFPTTTSEWAAWVQAFGSIFAIGAAILVARYQSIRSRELLSEQWEKEQIDEINRRIVQLGNIAVVIKRCGDTALNACAIVEQISMDRDLVLPEQSRRLGSILAWLDQLPTASEPGILLSTYVVDLKMKIICLDDLIALNIKAQGKNWDRVTEIKDGIRAVMNAARDYKEQYRGVPTEIGVLDN
;
A
#
# COMPACT_ATOMS: atom_id res chain seq x y z
N MET A 1 -23.95 -26.78 -17.18
CA MET A 1 -23.67 -27.88 -18.13
C MET A 1 -22.35 -28.53 -17.75
N LYS A 2 -22.37 -29.72 -17.14
CA LYS A 2 -21.16 -30.52 -16.88
C LYS A 2 -20.70 -31.09 -18.22
N LYS A 3 -19.53 -30.66 -18.71
CA LYS A 3 -18.88 -31.29 -19.87
C LYS A 3 -18.58 -32.75 -19.51
N ASN A 4 -19.04 -33.67 -20.36
CA ASN A 4 -18.82 -35.10 -20.22
C ASN A 4 -17.30 -35.40 -20.20
N GLY A 5 -16.85 -36.10 -19.15
CA GLY A 5 -16.00 -37.29 -19.21
C GLY A 5 -14.79 -37.41 -20.14
N ASP A 6 -14.20 -36.33 -20.66
CA ASP A 6 -12.98 -36.45 -21.45
C ASP A 6 -11.82 -36.90 -20.55
N MET A 7 -11.45 -38.18 -20.67
CA MET A 7 -10.24 -38.71 -20.05
C MET A 7 -9.06 -37.85 -20.53
N PRO A 8 -8.27 -37.28 -19.60
CA PRO A 8 -7.18 -36.43 -20.03
C PRO A 8 -6.18 -37.27 -20.83
N CYS A 9 -5.63 -36.70 -21.91
CA CYS A 9 -4.81 -37.41 -22.90
C CYS A 9 -3.66 -38.24 -22.28
N TRP A 10 -3.12 -37.78 -21.15
CA TRP A 10 -2.08 -38.50 -20.39
C TRP A 10 -2.59 -39.79 -19.73
N ALA A 11 -3.86 -39.86 -19.34
CA ALA A 11 -4.46 -41.07 -18.77
C ALA A 11 -4.66 -42.14 -19.85
N ALA A 12 -5.14 -41.73 -21.04
CA ALA A 12 -5.25 -42.63 -22.19
C ALA A 12 -3.88 -43.15 -22.65
N LEU A 13 -2.87 -42.28 -22.70
CA LEU A 13 -1.48 -42.66 -22.99
C LEU A 13 -0.93 -43.65 -21.94
N GLY A 14 -1.19 -43.40 -20.66
CA GLY A 14 -0.77 -44.28 -19.55
C GLY A 14 -1.39 -45.69 -19.67
N ILE A 15 -2.66 -45.78 -20.03
CA ILE A 15 -3.36 -47.05 -20.25
C ILE A 15 -2.78 -47.78 -21.47
N ALA A 16 -2.56 -47.08 -22.59
CA ALA A 16 -1.99 -47.67 -23.80
C ALA A 16 -0.57 -48.23 -23.57
N VAL A 17 0.29 -47.45 -22.90
CA VAL A 17 1.64 -47.91 -22.53
C VAL A 17 1.57 -49.09 -21.56
N GLY A 18 0.70 -49.04 -20.55
CA GLY A 18 0.51 -50.14 -19.60
C GLY A 18 0.07 -51.44 -20.27
N LEU A 19 -0.88 -51.39 -21.21
CA LEU A 19 -1.34 -52.55 -21.97
C LEU A 19 -0.23 -53.13 -22.86
N VAL A 20 0.57 -52.29 -23.50
CA VAL A 20 1.73 -52.74 -24.30
C VAL A 20 2.75 -53.45 -23.41
N LEU A 21 3.07 -52.89 -22.24
CA LEU A 21 4.02 -53.52 -21.30
C LEU A 21 3.49 -54.87 -20.77
N ILE A 22 2.20 -54.97 -20.45
CA ILE A 22 1.56 -56.23 -20.03
C ILE A 22 1.57 -57.25 -21.18
N GLY A 23 1.23 -56.84 -22.40
CA GLY A 23 1.25 -57.71 -23.58
C GLY A 23 2.65 -58.24 -23.88
N VAL A 24 3.68 -57.39 -23.80
CA VAL A 24 5.08 -57.79 -23.95
C VAL A 24 5.52 -58.73 -22.84
N PHE A 25 5.10 -58.49 -21.59
CA PHE A 25 5.43 -59.37 -20.46
C PHE A 25 4.81 -60.77 -20.60
N ILE A 26 3.56 -60.86 -21.06
CA ILE A 26 2.89 -62.15 -21.30
C ILE A 26 3.55 -62.91 -22.45
N TRP A 27 4.01 -62.20 -23.49
CA TRP A 27 4.67 -62.81 -24.65
C TRP A 27 6.12 -63.25 -24.35
N GLN A 28 6.87 -62.44 -23.60
CA GLN A 28 8.29 -62.66 -23.28
C GLN A 28 8.45 -63.00 -21.81
N PHE A 29 7.87 -64.14 -21.39
CA PHE A 29 7.97 -64.56 -20.00
C PHE A 29 9.43 -64.94 -19.68
N PRO A 30 10.07 -64.27 -18.70
CA PRO A 30 11.48 -64.49 -18.42
C PRO A 30 11.74 -65.90 -17.91
N THR A 31 12.67 -66.60 -18.55
CA THR A 31 13.02 -67.99 -18.21
C THR A 31 14.33 -68.08 -17.43
N THR A 32 15.16 -67.02 -17.46
CA THR A 32 16.42 -66.94 -16.74
C THR A 32 16.40 -65.89 -15.63
N THR A 33 17.17 -66.10 -14.56
CA THR A 33 17.26 -65.17 -13.41
C THR A 33 17.78 -63.78 -13.83
N SER A 34 18.60 -63.71 -14.88
CA SER A 34 19.14 -62.43 -15.39
C SER A 34 18.07 -61.56 -16.05
N GLU A 35 17.10 -62.16 -16.75
CA GLU A 35 15.98 -61.45 -17.38
C GLU A 35 15.01 -60.89 -16.32
N TRP A 36 14.79 -61.62 -15.23
CA TRP A 36 14.01 -61.15 -14.09
C TRP A 36 14.59 -59.87 -13.48
N ALA A 37 15.91 -59.79 -13.33
CA ALA A 37 16.58 -58.60 -12.80
C ALA A 37 16.36 -57.38 -13.73
N ALA A 38 16.47 -57.57 -15.05
CA ALA A 38 16.22 -56.51 -16.03
C ALA A 38 14.76 -56.01 -15.99
N TRP A 39 13.79 -56.92 -15.84
CA TRP A 39 12.38 -56.56 -15.69
C TRP A 39 12.11 -55.76 -14.41
N VAL A 40 12.62 -56.22 -13.27
CA VAL A 40 12.47 -55.50 -11.99
C VAL A 40 13.08 -54.10 -12.08
N GLN A 41 14.23 -53.95 -12.72
CA GLN A 41 14.87 -52.65 -12.94
C GLN A 41 14.03 -51.75 -13.86
N ALA A 42 13.49 -52.29 -14.96
CA ALA A 42 12.65 -51.54 -15.88
C ALA A 42 11.37 -51.03 -15.19
N PHE A 43 10.65 -51.89 -14.48
CA PHE A 43 9.48 -51.49 -13.69
C PHE A 43 9.85 -50.48 -12.60
N GLY A 44 10.95 -50.72 -11.88
CA GLY A 44 11.44 -49.79 -10.86
C GLY A 44 11.69 -48.39 -11.42
N SER A 45 12.29 -48.29 -12.62
CA SER A 45 12.52 -47.00 -13.29
C SER A 45 11.22 -46.30 -13.70
N ILE A 46 10.23 -47.05 -14.21
CA ILE A 46 8.92 -46.50 -14.60
C ILE A 46 8.18 -45.96 -13.37
N PHE A 47 8.16 -46.73 -12.27
CA PHE A 47 7.54 -46.29 -11.01
C PHE A 47 8.25 -45.08 -10.41
N ALA A 48 9.59 -45.05 -10.46
CA ALA A 48 10.36 -43.91 -9.97
C ALA A 48 10.04 -42.63 -10.76
N ILE A 49 9.96 -42.72 -12.09
CA ILE A 49 9.58 -41.59 -12.94
C ILE A 49 8.14 -41.14 -12.63
N GLY A 50 7.21 -42.09 -12.50
CA GLY A 50 5.82 -41.78 -12.15
C GLY A 50 5.69 -41.07 -10.80
N ALA A 51 6.40 -41.56 -9.78
CA ALA A 51 6.44 -40.95 -8.45
C ALA A 51 7.08 -39.55 -8.50
N ALA A 52 8.18 -39.38 -9.24
CA ALA A 52 8.81 -38.08 -9.42
C ALA A 52 7.87 -37.06 -10.09
N ILE A 53 7.13 -37.47 -11.12
CA ILE A 53 6.13 -36.61 -11.78
C ILE A 53 5.01 -36.23 -10.81
N LEU A 54 4.53 -37.18 -10.00
CA LEU A 54 3.46 -36.93 -9.02
C LEU A 54 3.92 -35.94 -7.94
N VAL A 55 5.12 -36.12 -7.38
CA VAL A 55 5.72 -35.20 -6.42
C VAL A 55 5.91 -33.82 -7.04
N ALA A 56 6.45 -33.74 -8.26
CA ALA A 56 6.65 -32.48 -8.96
C ALA A 56 5.32 -31.74 -9.21
N ARG A 57 4.26 -32.47 -9.59
CA ARG A 57 2.91 -31.88 -9.75
C ARG A 57 2.37 -31.36 -8.44
N TYR A 58 2.47 -32.14 -7.36
CA TYR A 58 2.00 -31.72 -6.03
C TYR A 58 2.75 -30.48 -5.53
N GLN A 59 4.08 -30.43 -5.70
CA GLN A 59 4.89 -29.26 -5.39
C GLN A 59 4.51 -28.05 -6.24
N SER A 60 4.23 -28.23 -7.54
CA SER A 60 3.85 -27.12 -8.42
C SER A 60 2.51 -26.48 -8.05
N ILE A 61 1.53 -27.29 -7.63
CA ILE A 61 0.21 -26.80 -7.18
C ILE A 61 0.37 -26.03 -5.88
N ARG A 62 1.05 -26.63 -4.89
CA ARG A 62 1.28 -25.99 -3.59
C ARG A 62 2.12 -24.71 -3.70
N SER A 63 3.10 -24.68 -4.61
CA SER A 63 3.89 -23.47 -4.86
C SER A 63 3.04 -22.34 -5.44
N ARG A 64 2.05 -22.66 -6.30
CA ARG A 64 1.14 -21.65 -6.86
C ARG A 64 0.21 -21.10 -5.79
N GLU A 65 -0.32 -21.96 -4.91
CA GLU A 65 -1.16 -21.56 -3.79
C GLU A 65 -0.41 -20.60 -2.84
N LEU A 66 0.83 -20.96 -2.47
CA LEU A 66 1.66 -20.09 -1.63
C LEU A 66 1.99 -18.76 -2.29
N LEU A 67 2.25 -18.74 -3.60
CA LEU A 67 2.48 -17.50 -4.33
C LEU A 67 1.23 -16.62 -4.37
N SER A 68 0.04 -17.21 -4.57
CA SER A 68 -1.21 -16.44 -4.53
C SER A 68 -1.49 -15.87 -3.13
N GLU A 69 -1.25 -16.64 -2.06
CA GLU A 69 -1.40 -16.13 -0.69
C GLU A 69 -0.39 -15.03 -0.36
N GLN A 70 0.84 -15.14 -0.88
CA GLN A 70 1.86 -14.10 -0.70
C GLN A 70 1.47 -12.81 -1.42
N TRP A 71 1.00 -12.90 -2.66
CA TRP A 71 0.51 -11.73 -3.39
C TRP A 71 -0.67 -11.05 -2.71
N GLU A 72 -1.63 -11.83 -2.20
CA GLU A 72 -2.76 -11.27 -1.45
C GLU A 72 -2.30 -10.53 -0.19
N LYS A 73 -1.37 -11.12 0.57
CA LYS A 73 -0.79 -10.49 1.76
C LYS A 73 -0.01 -9.23 1.42
N GLU A 74 0.80 -9.26 0.36
CA GLU A 74 1.57 -8.09 -0.09
C GLU A 74 0.66 -6.93 -0.50
N GLN A 75 -0.47 -7.21 -1.17
CA GLN A 75 -1.45 -6.19 -1.52
C GLN A 75 -2.11 -5.57 -0.27
N ILE A 76 -2.51 -6.41 0.69
CA ILE A 76 -3.11 -5.95 1.95
C ILE A 76 -2.10 -5.11 2.75
N ASP A 77 -0.86 -5.56 2.84
CA ASP A 77 0.21 -4.86 3.55
C ASP A 77 0.53 -3.52 2.90
N GLU A 78 0.53 -3.44 1.57
CA GLU A 78 0.74 -2.20 0.82
C GLU A 78 -0.39 -1.19 1.09
N ILE A 79 -1.65 -1.64 1.07
CA ILE A 79 -2.81 -0.79 1.41
C ILE A 79 -2.69 -0.29 2.86
N ASN A 80 -2.36 -1.17 3.80
CA ASN A 80 -2.19 -0.82 5.20
C ASN A 80 -1.06 0.21 5.39
N ARG A 81 0.07 0.05 4.69
CA ARG A 81 1.17 1.02 4.70
C ARG A 81 0.71 2.39 4.21
N ARG A 82 -0.07 2.45 3.11
CA ARG A 82 -0.62 3.71 2.59
C ARG A 82 -1.56 4.38 3.58
N ILE A 83 -2.46 3.62 4.22
CA ILE A 83 -3.38 4.14 5.25
C ILE A 83 -2.60 4.72 6.44
N VAL A 84 -1.56 4.02 6.90
CA VAL A 84 -0.70 4.50 8.00
C VAL A 84 0.04 5.78 7.60
N GLN A 85 0.61 5.83 6.40
CA GLN A 85 1.30 7.01 5.88
C GLN A 85 0.38 8.22 5.76
N LEU A 86 -0.81 8.07 5.16
CA LEU A 86 -1.83 9.12 5.12
C LEU A 86 -2.23 9.57 6.52
N GLY A 87 -2.39 8.61 7.43
CA GLY A 87 -2.70 8.86 8.82
C GLY A 87 -1.66 9.74 9.51
N ASN A 88 -0.38 9.48 9.24
CA ASN A 88 0.75 10.25 9.77
C ASN A 88 0.81 11.66 9.17
N ILE A 89 0.64 11.80 7.85
CA ILE A 89 0.60 13.12 7.18
C ILE A 89 -0.53 13.97 7.74
N ALA A 90 -1.73 13.41 7.88
CA ALA A 90 -2.88 14.12 8.46
C ALA A 90 -2.62 14.59 9.91
N VAL A 91 -1.90 13.80 10.71
CA VAL A 91 -1.49 14.19 12.08
C VAL A 91 -0.50 15.36 12.04
N VAL A 92 0.46 15.36 11.10
CA VAL A 92 1.38 16.49 10.93
C VAL A 92 0.62 17.74 10.51
N ILE A 93 -0.25 17.66 9.49
CA ILE A 93 -1.10 18.78 9.05
C ILE A 93 -1.88 19.35 10.24
N LYS A 94 -2.52 18.50 11.04
CA LYS A 94 -3.27 18.92 12.23
C LYS A 94 -2.37 19.66 13.22
N ARG A 95 -1.20 19.12 13.56
CA ARG A 95 -0.30 19.72 14.55
C ARG A 95 0.27 21.06 14.08
N CYS A 96 0.60 21.17 12.79
CA CYS A 96 1.01 22.41 12.16
C CYS A 96 -0.12 23.45 12.18
N GLY A 97 -1.35 23.03 11.83
CA GLY A 97 -2.54 23.87 11.88
C GLY A 97 -2.87 24.36 13.29
N ASP A 98 -2.87 23.47 14.30
CA ASP A 98 -3.10 23.83 15.71
C ASP A 98 -2.10 24.91 16.18
N THR A 99 -0.83 24.79 15.78
CA THR A 99 0.18 25.78 16.14
C THR A 99 -0.03 27.12 15.44
N ALA A 100 -0.43 27.10 14.16
CA ALA A 100 -0.79 28.31 13.43
C ALA A 100 -2.04 29.00 14.01
N LEU A 101 -3.06 28.23 14.41
CA LEU A 101 -4.24 28.74 15.11
C LEU A 101 -3.89 29.39 16.46
N ASN A 102 -2.97 28.79 17.20
CA ASN A 102 -2.45 29.38 18.43
C ASN A 102 -1.73 30.71 18.15
N ALA A 103 -0.94 30.79 17.08
CA ALA A 103 -0.31 32.04 16.67
C ALA A 103 -1.37 33.11 16.29
N CYS A 104 -2.42 32.76 15.56
CA CYS A 104 -3.54 33.68 15.28
C CYS A 104 -4.19 34.20 16.57
N ALA A 105 -4.48 33.31 17.53
CA ALA A 105 -5.10 33.69 18.80
C ALA A 105 -4.21 34.63 19.64
N ILE A 106 -2.90 34.39 19.64
CA ILE A 106 -1.93 35.28 20.30
C ILE A 106 -1.93 36.64 19.60
N VAL A 107 -1.87 36.67 18.27
CA VAL A 107 -1.91 37.93 17.51
C VAL A 107 -3.19 38.72 17.85
N GLU A 108 -4.35 38.07 17.95
CA GLU A 108 -5.65 38.67 18.34
C GLU A 108 -5.65 39.27 19.76
N GLN A 109 -4.94 38.68 20.71
CA GLN A 109 -5.03 39.04 22.14
C GLN A 109 -4.14 40.19 22.59
N ILE A 110 -3.03 40.49 21.90
CA ILE A 110 -1.98 41.29 22.54
C ILE A 110 -2.36 42.78 22.62
N SER A 111 -2.52 43.28 23.84
CA SER A 111 -2.66 44.70 24.19
C SER A 111 -1.41 45.36 24.78
N MET A 112 -0.39 44.64 25.29
CA MET A 112 0.78 45.31 25.92
C MET A 112 2.20 44.70 25.72
N ASP A 113 2.39 43.50 25.14
CA ASP A 113 3.74 42.89 25.01
C ASP A 113 4.03 42.30 23.62
N ARG A 114 3.72 43.08 22.56
CA ARG A 114 3.80 42.61 21.16
C ARG A 114 5.24 42.35 20.71
N ASP A 115 6.15 43.21 21.13
CA ASP A 115 7.52 43.22 20.61
C ASP A 115 8.32 41.98 21.05
N LEU A 116 7.96 41.38 22.18
CA LEU A 116 8.61 40.16 22.67
C LEU A 116 7.99 38.89 22.08
N VAL A 117 6.66 38.86 21.92
CA VAL A 117 5.91 37.64 21.60
C VAL A 117 5.84 37.36 20.09
N LEU A 118 5.74 38.40 19.26
CA LEU A 118 5.59 38.23 17.80
C LEU A 118 6.81 37.58 17.12
N PRO A 119 8.07 37.95 17.44
CA PRO A 119 9.25 37.30 16.85
C PRO A 119 9.31 35.80 17.18
N GLU A 120 8.92 35.43 18.39
CA GLU A 120 8.88 34.03 18.80
C GLU A 120 7.79 33.24 18.05
N GLN A 121 6.62 33.84 17.79
CA GLN A 121 5.61 33.19 16.95
C GLN A 121 6.10 33.02 15.51
N SER A 122 6.71 34.06 14.92
CA SER A 122 7.28 33.98 13.57
C SER A 122 8.33 32.85 13.46
N ARG A 123 9.23 32.72 14.44
CA ARG A 123 10.20 31.63 14.51
C ARG A 123 9.55 30.24 14.55
N ARG A 124 8.44 30.10 15.28
CA ARG A 124 7.67 28.84 15.34
C ARG A 124 6.99 28.53 14.01
N LEU A 125 6.38 29.52 13.36
CA LEU A 125 5.77 29.37 12.04
C LEU A 125 6.82 28.99 10.98
N GLY A 126 8.00 29.63 10.99
CA GLY A 126 9.12 29.27 10.13
C GLY A 126 9.60 27.83 10.33
N SER A 127 9.65 27.35 11.57
CA SER A 127 10.00 25.96 11.88
C SER A 127 8.98 24.98 11.33
N ILE A 128 7.69 25.32 11.38
CA ILE A 128 6.60 24.51 10.83
C ILE A 128 6.65 24.48 9.30
N LEU A 129 6.90 25.61 8.65
CA LEU A 129 7.07 25.67 7.20
C LEU A 129 8.18 24.73 6.73
N ALA A 130 9.32 24.73 7.43
CA ALA A 130 10.42 23.82 7.14
C ALA A 130 10.03 22.34 7.31
N TRP A 131 9.16 22.00 8.28
CA TRP A 131 8.62 20.65 8.44
C TRP A 131 7.63 20.27 7.34
N LEU A 132 6.75 21.19 6.95
CA LEU A 132 5.80 20.96 5.86
C LEU A 132 6.52 20.72 4.53
N ASP A 133 7.67 21.37 4.31
CA ASP A 133 8.51 21.16 3.12
C ASP A 133 9.21 19.81 3.05
N GLN A 134 9.33 19.12 4.19
CA GLN A 134 9.90 17.77 4.24
C GLN A 134 8.85 16.67 4.04
N LEU A 135 7.56 17.02 3.94
CA LEU A 135 6.53 16.02 3.73
C LEU A 135 6.64 15.40 2.33
N PRO A 136 6.51 14.07 2.20
CA PRO A 136 6.61 13.38 0.92
C PRO A 136 5.35 13.58 0.09
N THR A 137 5.11 14.80 -0.40
CA THR A 137 3.94 15.18 -1.20
C THR A 137 4.02 14.75 -2.67
N ALA A 138 5.22 14.41 -3.14
CA ALA A 138 5.47 14.02 -4.53
C ALA A 138 5.30 12.51 -4.81
N SER A 139 5.17 11.68 -3.76
CA SER A 139 4.99 10.24 -3.88
C SER A 139 3.60 9.83 -3.39
N GLU A 140 3.05 8.73 -3.91
CA GLU A 140 1.89 8.11 -3.27
C GLU A 140 2.23 7.67 -1.85
N PRO A 141 1.31 7.81 -0.88
CA PRO A 141 -0.04 8.40 -0.99
C PRO A 141 -0.05 9.92 -0.74
N GLY A 142 1.10 10.56 -0.53
CA GLY A 142 1.20 11.99 -0.20
C GLY A 142 0.69 12.96 -1.27
N ILE A 143 0.64 12.55 -2.55
CA ILE A 143 -0.01 13.31 -3.63
C ILE A 143 -1.47 13.63 -3.26
N LEU A 144 -2.18 12.70 -2.61
CA LEU A 144 -3.59 12.85 -2.28
C LEU A 144 -3.85 13.96 -1.24
N LEU A 145 -2.87 14.20 -0.36
CA LEU A 145 -2.93 15.27 0.64
C LEU A 145 -2.12 16.51 0.26
N SER A 146 -1.40 16.47 -0.87
CA SER A 146 -0.48 17.54 -1.30
C SER A 146 -1.18 18.89 -1.39
N THR A 147 -2.40 18.94 -1.93
CA THR A 147 -3.20 20.17 -2.03
C THR A 147 -3.47 20.78 -0.65
N TYR A 148 -3.78 19.98 0.36
CA TYR A 148 -4.02 20.46 1.73
C TYR A 148 -2.73 20.93 2.40
N VAL A 149 -1.61 20.24 2.17
CA VAL A 149 -0.29 20.66 2.66
C VAL A 149 0.09 22.01 2.06
N VAL A 150 -0.08 22.18 0.74
CA VAL A 150 0.22 23.43 0.03
C VAL A 150 -0.69 24.56 0.50
N ASP A 151 -2.00 24.34 0.63
CA ASP A 151 -2.92 25.38 1.10
C ASP A 151 -2.61 25.78 2.56
N LEU A 152 -2.33 24.81 3.44
CA LEU A 152 -1.89 25.11 4.81
C LEU A 152 -0.60 25.94 4.80
N LYS A 153 0.39 25.55 3.98
CA LYS A 153 1.67 26.26 3.86
C LYS A 153 1.44 27.71 3.44
N MET A 154 0.61 27.95 2.41
CA MET A 154 0.30 29.29 1.93
C MET A 154 -0.36 30.14 3.02
N LYS A 155 -1.30 29.57 3.79
CA LYS A 155 -1.94 30.30 4.90
C LYS A 155 -0.98 30.65 6.03
N ILE A 156 -0.04 29.75 6.34
CA ILE A 156 1.01 30.00 7.35
C ILE A 156 1.98 31.08 6.88
N ILE A 157 2.38 31.09 5.60
CA ILE A 157 3.21 32.16 5.02
C ILE A 157 2.49 33.50 5.13
N CYS A 158 1.22 33.57 4.74
CA CYS A 158 0.42 34.79 4.88
C CYS A 158 0.34 35.27 6.33
N LEU A 159 0.23 34.36 7.31
CA LEU A 159 0.22 34.70 8.73
C LEU A 159 1.58 35.27 9.18
N ASP A 160 2.68 34.64 8.76
CA ASP A 160 4.04 35.07 9.11
C ASP A 160 4.34 36.46 8.51
N ASP A 161 3.98 36.68 7.24
CA ASP A 161 4.07 37.98 6.59
C ASP A 161 3.24 39.04 7.32
N LEU A 162 2.01 38.69 7.74
CA LEU A 162 1.18 39.59 8.54
C LEU A 162 1.83 39.91 9.88
N ILE A 163 2.42 38.94 10.57
CA ILE A 163 3.13 39.18 11.84
C ILE A 163 4.30 40.15 11.61
N ALA A 164 5.10 39.93 10.57
CA ALA A 164 6.22 40.80 10.20
C ALA A 164 5.76 42.24 9.84
N LEU A 165 4.60 42.38 9.19
CA LEU A 165 4.02 43.67 8.81
C LEU A 165 3.28 44.37 9.96
N ASN A 166 2.64 43.63 10.88
CA ASN A 166 1.84 44.19 11.99
C ASN A 166 2.72 44.77 13.10
N ILE A 167 4.02 44.47 13.11
CA ILE A 167 5.05 45.27 13.81
C ILE A 167 5.00 46.74 13.35
N LYS A 168 4.49 47.04 12.15
CA LYS A 168 4.53 48.37 11.53
C LYS A 168 3.17 49.06 11.35
N ALA A 169 2.04 48.32 11.36
CA ALA A 169 0.74 48.86 10.95
C ALA A 169 -0.34 48.70 12.04
N GLN A 170 -0.59 49.75 12.81
CA GLN A 170 -1.62 49.77 13.85
C GLN A 170 -3.04 49.66 13.25
N GLY A 171 -3.75 48.54 13.52
CA GLY A 171 -5.21 48.53 13.68
C GLY A 171 -6.10 48.01 12.54
N LYS A 172 -5.60 47.75 11.33
CA LYS A 172 -6.44 47.39 10.15
C LYS A 172 -6.41 45.93 9.66
N ASN A 173 -5.63 45.04 10.28
CA ASN A 173 -5.40 43.68 9.74
C ASN A 173 -6.18 42.54 10.42
N TRP A 174 -7.13 42.83 11.31
CA TRP A 174 -7.84 41.81 12.09
C TRP A 174 -8.77 40.91 11.26
N ASP A 175 -9.41 41.45 10.23
CA ASP A 175 -10.28 40.69 9.34
C ASP A 175 -9.50 39.59 8.59
N ARG A 176 -8.27 39.92 8.15
CA ARG A 176 -7.37 38.96 7.49
C ARG A 176 -6.89 37.85 8.41
N VAL A 177 -6.62 38.15 9.68
CA VAL A 177 -6.24 37.11 10.66
C VAL A 177 -7.40 36.13 10.87
N THR A 178 -8.62 36.63 10.93
CA THR A 178 -9.83 35.81 11.03
C THR A 178 -10.01 34.92 9.79
N GLU A 179 -9.87 35.48 8.59
CA GLU A 179 -9.94 34.73 7.32
C GLU A 179 -8.91 33.60 7.26
N ILE A 180 -7.65 33.90 7.64
CA ILE A 180 -6.57 32.90 7.68
C ILE A 180 -6.89 31.80 8.69
N LYS A 181 -7.37 32.16 9.89
CA LYS A 181 -7.75 31.23 10.95
C LYS A 181 -8.85 30.27 10.49
N ASP A 182 -9.89 30.79 9.85
CA ASP A 182 -10.98 29.96 9.31
C ASP A 182 -10.52 29.08 8.14
N GLY A 183 -9.65 29.61 7.27
CA GLY A 183 -9.00 28.84 6.22
C GLY A 183 -8.17 27.68 6.78
N ILE A 184 -7.38 27.90 7.83
CA ILE A 184 -6.58 26.83 8.47
C ILE A 184 -7.50 25.74 9.02
N ARG A 185 -8.60 26.11 9.70
CA ARG A 185 -9.59 25.13 10.20
C ARG A 185 -10.23 24.33 9.07
N ALA A 186 -10.58 24.99 7.96
CA ALA A 186 -11.17 24.32 6.80
C ALA A 186 -10.22 23.26 6.23
N VAL A 187 -8.93 23.59 6.08
CA VAL A 187 -7.90 22.65 5.61
C VAL A 187 -7.73 21.47 6.56
N MET A 188 -7.67 21.73 7.86
CA MET A 188 -7.54 20.66 8.87
C MET A 188 -8.74 19.71 8.88
N ASN A 189 -9.95 20.25 8.77
CA ASN A 189 -11.17 19.45 8.69
C ASN A 189 -11.20 18.62 7.41
N ALA A 190 -10.89 19.23 6.25
CA ALA A 190 -10.83 18.53 4.98
C ALA A 190 -9.79 17.38 4.99
N ALA A 191 -8.60 17.62 5.54
CA ALA A 191 -7.56 16.59 5.66
C ALA A 191 -7.97 15.45 6.60
N ARG A 192 -8.72 15.74 7.68
CA ARG A 192 -9.29 14.73 8.57
C ARG A 192 -10.37 13.91 7.88
N ASP A 193 -11.33 14.57 7.24
CA ASP A 193 -12.46 13.93 6.60
C ASP A 193 -11.98 13.06 5.43
N TYR A 194 -10.95 13.51 4.69
CA TYR A 194 -10.28 12.71 3.66
C TYR A 194 -9.70 11.40 4.21
N LYS A 195 -9.03 11.45 5.36
CA LYS A 195 -8.49 10.25 6.03
C LYS A 195 -9.60 9.27 6.41
N GLU A 196 -10.76 9.78 6.86
CA GLU A 196 -11.90 8.94 7.22
C GLU A 196 -12.53 8.28 5.98
N GLN A 197 -12.67 9.02 4.88
CA GLN A 197 -13.13 8.47 3.60
C GLN A 197 -12.18 7.38 3.07
N TYR A 198 -10.87 7.59 3.14
CA TYR A 198 -9.89 6.63 2.65
C TYR A 198 -9.86 5.32 3.47
N ARG A 199 -10.29 5.35 4.74
CA ARG A 199 -10.46 4.12 5.56
C ARG A 199 -11.67 3.28 5.13
N GLY A 200 -12.64 3.86 4.43
CA GLY A 200 -13.91 3.24 4.06
C GLY A 200 -13.95 2.59 2.68
N VAL A 201 -12.91 2.78 1.86
CA VAL A 201 -12.83 2.21 0.51
C VAL A 201 -11.82 1.07 0.55
N PRO A 202 -12.26 -0.22 0.59
CA PRO A 202 -11.43 -1.25 0.00
C PRO A 202 -11.27 -0.82 -1.45
N THR A 203 -10.06 -0.52 -1.88
CA THR A 203 -9.76 -0.15 -3.26
C THR A 203 -10.24 -1.28 -4.18
N GLU A 204 -11.50 -1.20 -4.61
CA GLU A 204 -12.01 -1.74 -5.88
C GLU A 204 -11.39 -0.92 -7.02
N ILE A 205 -10.09 -0.63 -6.94
CA ILE A 205 -9.32 -0.30 -8.13
C ILE A 205 -9.15 -1.67 -8.78
N GLY A 206 -10.10 -1.95 -9.67
CA GLY A 206 -10.14 -3.16 -10.45
C GLY A 206 -8.73 -3.53 -10.89
N VAL A 207 -8.35 -4.76 -10.56
CA VAL A 207 -7.63 -5.58 -11.50
C VAL A 207 -8.44 -5.48 -12.79
N LEU A 208 -8.06 -4.54 -13.66
CA LEU A 208 -8.47 -4.58 -15.05
C LEU A 208 -7.89 -5.91 -15.54
N ASP A 209 -8.75 -6.92 -15.55
CA ASP A 209 -8.53 -8.18 -16.25
C ASP A 209 -8.11 -7.81 -17.69
N ASN A 210 -6.80 -7.89 -17.96
CA ASN A 210 -6.19 -7.83 -19.28
C ASN A 210 -5.59 -9.19 -19.59
#